data_AF-A0A0C9XKQ1-F1
#
_entry.id   AF-A0A0C9XKQ1-F1
#
_cell.length_a   1.000
_cell.length_b   1.000
_cell.length_c   1.000
_cell.angle_alpha   90.00
_cell.angle_beta   90.00
_cell.angle_gamma   90.00
#
_symmetry.space_group_name_H-M   'P 1'
#
loop_
_entity.id
_entity.type
_entity.pdbx_description
1 polymer ?
#
loop_
_entity_poly.entity_id
_entity_poly.type
_entity_poly.pdbx_seq_one_letter_code
_entity_poly.pdbx_strand_id
1 'polypeptide(L)'
;MPSLAISAALLLLGNSEGLPWTASTWQELTKVFGIPWFTEPDTAPDTPAPNVSSWSTATAQSVKTYAQNLWAQPNIMAQAAYARRAYTDNDAQGRTAWNGWVSANWTATWKLNRIIDEVLTEVKCGPYDTLARFKVKKVRPDVLTLAPNPLAFKLLGDDAYPDGDPMFLFPAVKSFIDHLLVNTWHRYRKALGRESNDIAKKEASLDIEWQGASRSQNDDSKSDEIASELIVRTCQLALTRVIELPKALREALKKLATEHEIREIEQLVQAALENIQPDDTAFDLPEGDHIDIPWKEGVEDLGKFTEDELWAHLGLKEKKAIPMFQKYTDPDAVIEPWTDEGERWLNSPDSGREPLRARWHQLVGIFRMLQRAFQGDAVLLMDGVGIGKTFQVIGFIACLAWFRSHFEVHKKFPGSFANLKWQGKDGNIPDLPFLIVCPVSLHHQWQREIERFLKRSAFDVLPYLQRL
;
A
#
# COMPACT_ATOMS: atom_id res chain seq x y z
N MET A 1 -4.76 20.19 -16.90
CA MET A 1 -4.69 20.00 -18.37
C MET A 1 -6.09 20.04 -18.95
N PRO A 2 -6.33 20.71 -20.09
CA PRO A 2 -7.58 20.55 -20.83
C PRO A 2 -7.73 19.07 -21.22
N SER A 3 -8.83 18.42 -20.82
CA SER A 3 -9.00 16.99 -21.07
C SER A 3 -9.45 16.74 -22.52
N LEU A 4 -8.59 16.12 -23.29
CA LEU A 4 -8.96 15.51 -24.56
C LEU A 4 -9.82 14.26 -24.28
N ALA A 5 -10.84 14.03 -25.11
CA ALA A 5 -11.61 12.79 -25.04
C ALA A 5 -10.73 11.60 -25.42
N ILE A 6 -10.94 10.44 -24.80
CA ILE A 6 -10.15 9.22 -25.04
C ILE A 6 -10.11 8.87 -26.52
N SER A 7 -11.23 8.95 -27.23
CA SER A 7 -11.31 8.67 -28.66
C SER A 7 -10.43 9.61 -29.49
N ALA A 8 -10.38 10.89 -29.15
CA ALA A 8 -9.52 11.85 -29.84
C ALA A 8 -8.04 11.64 -29.49
N ALA A 9 -7.73 11.32 -28.23
CA ALA A 9 -6.35 11.00 -27.81
C ALA A 9 -5.80 9.77 -28.54
N LEU A 10 -6.64 8.75 -28.75
CA LEU A 10 -6.30 7.54 -29.49
C LEU A 10 -6.03 7.83 -30.98
N LEU A 11 -6.79 8.75 -31.61
CA LEU A 11 -6.50 9.19 -32.98
C LEU A 11 -5.19 9.96 -33.08
N LEU A 12 -4.87 10.81 -32.11
CA LEU A 12 -3.62 11.56 -32.11
C LEU A 12 -2.40 10.64 -31.98
N LEU A 13 -2.51 9.58 -31.16
CA LEU A 13 -1.48 8.53 -31.11
C LEU A 13 -1.28 7.88 -32.50
N GLY A 14 -2.39 7.69 -33.24
CA GLY A 14 -2.46 7.26 -34.64
C GLY A 14 -1.50 7.93 -35.62
N ASN A 15 -1.10 9.17 -35.35
CA ASN A 15 -0.20 9.95 -36.21
C ASN A 15 1.29 9.54 -36.05
N SER A 16 1.62 8.75 -35.03
CA SER A 16 3.00 8.38 -34.69
C SER A 16 3.33 7.01 -35.26
N GLU A 17 3.74 6.97 -36.54
CA GLU A 17 4.18 5.74 -37.23
C GLU A 17 3.16 4.57 -37.18
N GLY A 18 1.87 4.89 -37.07
CA GLY A 18 0.79 3.90 -37.01
C GLY A 18 0.49 3.35 -35.62
N LEU A 19 1.13 3.84 -34.54
CA LEU A 19 0.77 3.48 -33.17
C LEU A 19 -0.69 3.88 -32.83
N PRO A 20 -1.39 3.16 -31.96
CA PRO A 20 -1.00 1.87 -31.37
C PRO A 20 -1.30 0.68 -32.30
N TRP A 21 -1.77 0.93 -33.53
CA TRP A 21 -2.30 -0.08 -34.44
C TRP A 21 -1.25 -1.01 -35.04
N THR A 22 0.02 -0.61 -34.99
CA THR A 22 1.18 -1.43 -35.36
C THR A 22 1.75 -2.21 -34.18
N ALA A 23 1.41 -1.84 -32.95
CA ALA A 23 1.96 -2.47 -31.75
C ALA A 23 1.34 -3.84 -31.50
N SER A 24 2.17 -4.87 -31.41
CA SER A 24 1.73 -6.27 -31.27
C SER A 24 0.83 -6.47 -30.05
N THR A 25 1.24 -5.93 -28.89
CA THR A 25 0.48 -5.98 -27.63
C THR A 25 -0.90 -5.34 -27.78
N TRP A 26 -1.00 -4.21 -28.47
CA TRP A 26 -2.28 -3.53 -28.68
C TRP A 26 -3.20 -4.33 -29.60
N GLN A 27 -2.67 -4.91 -30.68
CA GLN A 27 -3.43 -5.77 -31.58
C GLN A 27 -3.94 -7.02 -30.86
N GLU A 28 -3.12 -7.62 -30.00
CA GLU A 28 -3.53 -8.77 -29.19
C GLU A 28 -4.64 -8.43 -28.20
N LEU A 29 -4.57 -7.26 -27.56
CA LEU A 29 -5.59 -6.78 -26.62
C LEU A 29 -6.90 -6.44 -27.31
N THR A 30 -6.83 -5.73 -28.45
CA THR A 30 -8.02 -5.18 -29.13
C THR A 30 -8.61 -6.10 -30.18
N LYS A 31 -7.83 -7.09 -30.65
CA LYS A 31 -8.10 -7.93 -31.83
C LYS A 31 -8.30 -7.13 -33.12
N VAL A 32 -7.77 -5.90 -33.16
CA VAL A 32 -7.75 -5.04 -34.34
C VAL A 32 -6.35 -5.07 -34.92
N PHE A 33 -6.19 -5.76 -36.05
CA PHE A 33 -4.90 -5.95 -36.70
C PHE A 33 -4.73 -4.90 -37.79
N GLY A 34 -3.90 -3.88 -37.53
CA GLY A 34 -3.64 -2.78 -38.46
C GLY A 34 -4.53 -1.54 -38.27
N ILE A 35 -4.29 -0.54 -39.12
CA ILE A 35 -4.89 0.80 -38.99
C ILE A 35 -6.40 0.76 -39.26
N PRO A 36 -7.28 1.22 -38.35
CA PRO A 36 -8.73 1.07 -38.49
C PRO A 36 -9.32 1.73 -39.74
N TRP A 37 -8.74 2.84 -40.19
CA TRP A 37 -9.18 3.60 -41.35
C TRP A 37 -8.36 3.31 -42.62
N PHE A 38 -7.68 2.15 -42.66
CA PHE A 38 -7.05 1.67 -43.89
C PHE A 38 -8.11 1.24 -44.90
N THR A 39 -7.90 1.61 -46.17
CA THR A 39 -8.72 1.26 -47.31
C THR A 39 -7.82 0.86 -48.47
N GLU A 40 -8.21 -0.17 -49.20
CA GLU A 40 -7.53 -0.55 -50.44
C GLU A 40 -7.79 0.49 -51.53
N PRO A 41 -6.81 0.79 -52.41
CA PRO A 41 -7.03 1.66 -53.56
C PRO A 41 -8.18 1.15 -54.43
N ASP A 42 -8.98 2.06 -54.99
CA ASP A 42 -10.03 1.77 -55.98
C ASP A 42 -11.16 0.82 -55.53
N THR A 43 -11.33 0.63 -54.21
CA THR A 43 -12.40 -0.21 -53.66
C THR A 43 -13.73 0.54 -53.62
N ALA A 44 -14.84 -0.15 -53.92
CA ALA A 44 -16.17 0.46 -53.93
C ALA A 44 -16.58 1.00 -52.54
N PRO A 45 -17.34 2.12 -52.47
CA PRO A 45 -17.69 2.78 -51.21
C PRO A 45 -18.39 1.89 -50.16
N ASP A 46 -19.19 0.93 -50.62
CA ASP A 46 -20.01 0.06 -49.77
C ASP A 46 -19.29 -1.24 -49.35
N THR A 47 -18.08 -1.50 -49.87
CA THR A 47 -17.29 -2.67 -49.49
C THR A 47 -16.85 -2.57 -48.03
N PRO A 48 -16.93 -3.66 -47.23
CA PRO A 48 -16.46 -3.66 -45.85
C PRO A 48 -15.00 -3.26 -45.70
N ALA A 49 -14.69 -2.47 -44.68
CA ALA A 49 -13.32 -2.06 -44.38
C ALA A 49 -12.51 -3.26 -43.84
N PRO A 50 -11.24 -3.42 -44.26
CA PRO A 50 -10.44 -4.61 -43.96
C PRO A 50 -10.19 -4.84 -42.47
N ASN A 51 -9.94 -3.76 -41.71
CA ASN A 51 -9.53 -3.86 -40.30
C ASN A 51 -10.69 -3.63 -39.31
N VAL A 52 -11.83 -3.13 -39.80
CA VAL A 52 -13.04 -2.87 -39.00
C VAL A 52 -14.26 -3.34 -39.78
N SER A 53 -14.68 -4.58 -39.53
CA SER A 53 -15.77 -5.23 -40.28
C SER A 53 -17.12 -4.54 -40.18
N SER A 54 -17.34 -3.71 -39.16
CA SER A 54 -18.57 -2.92 -39.00
C SER A 54 -18.60 -1.64 -39.84
N TRP A 55 -17.51 -1.29 -40.51
CA TRP A 55 -17.40 -0.10 -41.35
C TRP A 55 -17.40 -0.48 -42.82
N SER A 56 -17.95 0.42 -43.66
CA SER A 56 -17.72 0.42 -45.09
C SER A 56 -16.46 1.21 -45.45
N THR A 57 -15.97 1.05 -46.67
CA THR A 57 -14.84 1.79 -47.24
C THR A 57 -15.10 3.30 -47.19
N ALA A 58 -16.32 3.74 -47.49
CA ALA A 58 -16.73 5.13 -47.35
C ALA A 58 -16.62 5.63 -45.90
N THR A 59 -17.04 4.82 -44.94
CA THR A 59 -16.97 5.17 -43.51
C THR A 59 -15.52 5.29 -43.05
N ALA A 60 -14.68 4.32 -43.42
CA ALA A 60 -13.25 4.34 -43.11
C ALA A 60 -12.56 5.57 -43.74
N GLN A 61 -12.91 5.95 -44.96
CA GLN A 61 -12.39 7.14 -45.63
C GLN A 61 -12.85 8.44 -44.95
N SER A 62 -14.10 8.52 -44.49
CA SER A 62 -14.60 9.65 -43.68
C SER A 62 -13.86 9.75 -42.34
N VAL A 63 -13.57 8.63 -41.67
CA VAL A 63 -12.74 8.60 -40.45
C VAL A 63 -11.31 9.05 -40.73
N LYS A 64 -10.70 8.59 -41.84
CA LYS A 64 -9.36 9.01 -42.27
C LYS A 64 -9.27 10.52 -42.49
N THR A 65 -10.26 11.09 -43.17
CA THR A 65 -10.34 12.53 -43.44
C THR A 65 -10.44 13.32 -42.12
N TYR A 66 -11.32 12.88 -41.22
CA TYR A 66 -11.45 13.47 -39.89
C TYR A 66 -10.14 13.39 -39.08
N ALA A 67 -9.44 12.26 -39.12
CA ALA A 67 -8.16 12.08 -38.44
C ALA A 67 -7.09 13.05 -38.97
N GLN A 68 -6.96 13.17 -40.29
CA GLN A 68 -6.03 14.11 -40.94
C GLN A 68 -6.31 15.57 -40.57
N ASN A 69 -7.59 15.97 -40.59
CA ASN A 69 -8.00 17.32 -40.20
C ASN A 69 -7.78 17.60 -38.72
N LEU A 70 -7.92 16.58 -37.85
CA LEU A 70 -7.60 16.68 -36.43
C LEU A 70 -6.09 16.83 -36.21
N TRP A 71 -5.26 16.06 -36.91
CA TRP A 71 -3.79 16.14 -36.82
C TRP A 71 -3.25 17.48 -37.32
N ALA A 72 -3.89 18.07 -38.33
CA ALA A 72 -3.52 19.38 -38.88
C ALA A 72 -3.80 20.56 -37.92
N GLN A 73 -4.51 20.35 -36.80
CA GLN A 73 -4.77 21.41 -35.84
C GLN A 73 -3.47 21.81 -35.10
N PRO A 74 -3.25 23.12 -34.86
CA PRO A 74 -1.94 23.66 -34.47
C PRO A 74 -1.48 23.31 -33.05
N ASN A 75 -2.40 22.94 -32.16
CA ASN A 75 -2.08 22.60 -30.77
C ASN A 75 -3.19 21.76 -30.12
N ILE A 76 -2.91 21.22 -28.93
CA ILE A 76 -3.82 20.34 -28.17
C ILE A 76 -5.17 21.02 -27.86
N MET A 77 -5.20 22.33 -27.61
CA MET A 77 -6.45 23.05 -27.33
C MET A 77 -7.32 23.15 -28.59
N ALA A 78 -6.72 23.44 -29.74
CA ALA A 78 -7.40 23.44 -31.04
C ALA A 78 -7.88 22.04 -31.42
N GLN A 79 -7.07 21.00 -31.18
CA GLN A 79 -7.45 19.58 -31.37
C GLN A 79 -8.65 19.21 -30.50
N ALA A 80 -8.63 19.58 -29.21
CA ALA A 80 -9.73 19.32 -28.29
C ALA A 80 -11.02 20.07 -28.68
N ALA A 81 -10.90 21.32 -29.14
CA ALA A 81 -12.03 22.09 -29.65
C ALA A 81 -12.59 21.48 -30.95
N TYR A 82 -11.72 21.05 -31.86
CA TYR A 82 -12.09 20.41 -33.12
C TYR A 82 -12.85 19.10 -32.89
N ALA A 83 -12.35 18.26 -31.99
CA ALA A 83 -13.00 16.99 -31.62
C ALA A 83 -14.38 17.18 -30.97
N ARG A 84 -14.71 18.38 -30.48
CA ARG A 84 -15.99 18.73 -29.85
C ARG A 84 -16.93 19.53 -30.76
N ARG A 85 -16.54 19.80 -32.01
CA ARG A 85 -17.39 20.56 -32.95
C ARG A 85 -18.73 19.85 -33.19
N ALA A 86 -19.73 20.63 -33.58
CA ALA A 86 -21.08 20.15 -33.83
C ALA A 86 -21.12 19.09 -34.95
N TYR A 87 -22.13 18.22 -34.89
CA TYR A 87 -22.34 17.09 -35.82
C TYR A 87 -22.83 17.50 -37.22
N THR A 88 -22.59 18.73 -37.64
CA THR A 88 -23.08 19.31 -38.90
C THR A 88 -21.95 19.77 -39.82
N ASP A 89 -20.69 19.53 -39.46
CA ASP A 89 -19.54 19.81 -40.31
C ASP A 89 -19.21 18.64 -41.26
N ASN A 90 -18.35 18.89 -42.25
CA ASN A 90 -17.96 17.89 -43.25
C ASN A 90 -17.28 16.65 -42.63
N ASP A 91 -16.81 16.75 -41.39
CA ASP A 91 -16.15 15.68 -40.65
C ASP A 91 -17.09 14.96 -39.67
N ALA A 92 -18.36 15.36 -39.57
CA ALA A 92 -19.30 14.86 -38.58
C ALA A 92 -19.53 13.34 -38.72
N GLN A 93 -19.59 12.84 -39.95
CA GLN A 93 -19.77 11.41 -40.21
C GLN A 93 -18.57 10.60 -39.69
N GLY A 94 -17.35 11.01 -40.04
CA GLY A 94 -16.12 10.35 -39.57
C GLY A 94 -15.96 10.43 -38.06
N ARG A 95 -16.24 11.60 -37.46
CA ARG A 95 -16.20 11.81 -36.01
C ARG A 95 -17.20 10.92 -35.28
N THR A 96 -18.42 10.81 -35.78
CA THR A 96 -19.49 9.99 -35.17
C THR A 96 -19.17 8.51 -35.26
N ALA A 97 -18.74 8.04 -36.44
CA ALA A 97 -18.35 6.65 -36.65
C ALA A 97 -17.18 6.26 -35.73
N TRP A 98 -16.15 7.12 -35.66
CA TRP A 98 -14.99 6.90 -34.79
C TRP A 98 -15.37 6.86 -33.30
N ASN A 99 -16.03 7.91 -32.81
CA ASN A 99 -16.40 8.00 -31.40
C ASN A 99 -17.34 6.86 -30.98
N GLY A 100 -18.30 6.52 -31.84
CA GLY A 100 -19.22 5.41 -31.63
C GLY A 100 -18.48 4.09 -31.52
N TRP A 101 -17.61 3.79 -32.47
CA TRP A 101 -16.81 2.55 -32.49
C TRP A 101 -15.89 2.43 -31.27
N VAL A 102 -15.14 3.48 -30.94
CA VAL A 102 -14.27 3.48 -29.75
C VAL A 102 -15.11 3.27 -28.50
N SER A 103 -16.20 4.02 -28.31
CA SER A 103 -17.02 3.90 -27.10
C SER A 103 -17.65 2.52 -26.91
N ALA A 104 -18.10 1.89 -28.01
CA ALA A 104 -18.69 0.57 -28.01
C ALA A 104 -17.67 -0.51 -27.62
N ASN A 105 -16.42 -0.38 -28.08
CA ASN A 105 -15.38 -1.38 -27.84
C ASN A 105 -14.58 -1.15 -26.56
N TRP A 106 -14.41 0.09 -26.11
CA TRP A 106 -13.49 0.48 -25.03
C TRP A 106 -13.70 -0.32 -23.73
N THR A 107 -14.94 -0.42 -23.29
CA THR A 107 -15.27 -1.12 -22.03
C THR A 107 -15.70 -2.56 -22.27
N ALA A 108 -16.53 -2.81 -23.29
CA ALA A 108 -17.15 -4.10 -23.52
C ALA A 108 -16.17 -5.12 -24.15
N THR A 109 -15.47 -4.72 -25.21
CA THR A 109 -14.62 -5.61 -26.00
C THR A 109 -13.19 -5.60 -25.51
N TRP A 110 -12.56 -4.42 -25.47
CA TRP A 110 -11.14 -4.26 -25.15
C TRP A 110 -10.85 -4.29 -23.65
N LYS A 111 -11.89 -4.11 -22.82
CA LYS A 111 -11.80 -4.09 -21.35
C LYS A 111 -10.70 -3.15 -20.83
N LEU A 112 -10.40 -2.07 -21.55
CA LEU A 112 -9.27 -1.17 -21.24
C LEU A 112 -9.44 -0.49 -19.88
N ASN A 113 -10.68 -0.17 -19.50
CA ASN A 113 -10.96 0.38 -18.18
C ASN A 113 -10.49 -0.55 -17.05
N ARG A 114 -10.72 -1.85 -17.20
CA ARG A 114 -10.29 -2.88 -16.25
C ARG A 114 -8.78 -3.00 -16.22
N ILE A 115 -8.13 -3.03 -17.40
CA ILE A 115 -6.65 -3.09 -17.48
C ILE A 115 -6.01 -1.87 -16.81
N ILE A 116 -6.54 -0.67 -17.08
CA ILE A 116 -6.08 0.56 -16.44
C ILE A 116 -6.28 0.49 -14.91
N ASP A 117 -7.43 0.01 -14.45
CA ASP A 117 -7.71 -0.15 -13.01
C ASP A 117 -6.77 -1.17 -12.34
N GLU A 118 -6.50 -2.30 -13.00
CA GLU A 118 -5.57 -3.34 -12.53
C GLU A 118 -4.15 -2.79 -12.41
N VAL A 119 -3.63 -2.13 -13.45
CA VAL A 119 -2.29 -1.51 -13.42
C VAL A 119 -2.21 -0.45 -12.32
N LEU A 120 -3.21 0.42 -12.20
CA LEU A 120 -3.23 1.45 -11.16
C LEU A 120 -3.26 0.85 -9.74
N THR A 121 -3.92 -0.30 -9.57
CA THR A 121 -3.93 -1.04 -8.30
C THR A 121 -2.55 -1.66 -8.02
N GLU A 122 -1.93 -2.29 -9.01
CA GLU A 122 -0.59 -2.88 -8.92
C GLU A 122 0.46 -1.84 -8.52
N VAL A 123 0.42 -0.64 -9.12
CA VAL A 123 1.34 0.45 -8.79
C VAL A 123 0.92 1.31 -7.59
N LYS A 124 -0.12 0.88 -6.85
CA LYS A 124 -0.68 1.58 -5.67
C LYS A 124 -1.03 3.05 -5.93
N CYS A 125 -1.53 3.33 -7.13
CA CYS A 125 -2.02 4.62 -7.59
C CYS A 125 -3.55 4.61 -7.83
N GLY A 126 -4.26 3.63 -7.26
CA GLY A 126 -5.71 3.56 -7.31
C GLY A 126 -6.38 4.72 -6.56
N PRO A 127 -7.71 4.88 -6.73
CA PRO A 127 -8.44 5.98 -6.10
C PRO A 127 -8.49 5.85 -4.58
N TYR A 128 -8.68 4.64 -4.06
CA TYR A 128 -8.69 4.37 -2.61
C TYR A 128 -7.28 4.51 -2.03
N ASP A 129 -6.25 3.98 -2.69
CA ASP A 129 -4.85 4.16 -2.29
C ASP A 129 -4.49 5.65 -2.21
N THR A 130 -5.00 6.46 -3.15
CA THR A 130 -4.72 7.89 -3.17
C THR A 130 -5.49 8.65 -2.09
N LEU A 131 -6.77 8.35 -1.87
CA LEU A 131 -7.58 8.97 -0.82
C LEU A 131 -6.97 8.71 0.55
N ALA A 132 -6.61 7.45 0.78
CA ALA A 132 -5.89 7.01 1.94
C ALA A 132 -4.55 7.80 2.01
N ARG A 133 -3.69 7.71 0.98
CA ARG A 133 -2.29 8.15 1.04
C ARG A 133 -2.14 9.62 1.41
N PHE A 134 -3.08 10.44 0.97
CA PHE A 134 -3.07 11.88 1.22
C PHE A 134 -4.04 12.31 2.34
N LYS A 135 -4.74 11.37 3.00
CA LYS A 135 -5.77 11.63 4.02
C LYS A 135 -6.79 12.68 3.56
N VAL A 136 -7.15 12.62 2.28
CA VAL A 136 -8.08 13.59 1.66
C VAL A 136 -9.42 12.91 1.41
N LYS A 137 -10.50 13.62 1.71
CA LYS A 137 -11.87 13.17 1.36
C LYS A 137 -12.17 13.26 -0.14
N LYS A 138 -11.26 13.86 -0.92
CA LYS A 138 -11.40 14.07 -2.37
C LYS A 138 -10.09 13.76 -3.07
N VAL A 139 -10.25 12.94 -4.09
CA VAL A 139 -9.23 12.53 -5.05
C VAL A 139 -8.56 13.79 -5.69
N ARG A 140 -7.23 13.96 -5.56
CA ARG A 140 -6.45 15.11 -6.10
C ARG A 140 -5.79 14.78 -7.45
N PRO A 141 -5.79 15.68 -8.46
CA PRO A 141 -5.25 15.37 -9.80
C PRO A 141 -3.73 15.16 -9.86
N ASP A 142 -2.99 15.48 -8.79
CA ASP A 142 -1.54 15.65 -8.81
C ASP A 142 -0.75 14.34 -8.60
N VAL A 143 -1.43 13.18 -8.57
CA VAL A 143 -0.89 11.90 -8.06
C VAL A 143 -0.35 10.98 -9.17
N LEU A 144 -0.36 11.42 -10.42
CA LEU A 144 -0.17 10.56 -11.60
C LEU A 144 1.27 10.45 -12.12
N THR A 145 2.29 10.63 -11.27
CA THR A 145 3.69 10.62 -11.72
C THR A 145 4.32 9.23 -11.87
N LEU A 146 3.76 8.20 -11.22
CA LEU A 146 4.34 6.85 -11.16
C LEU A 146 3.66 5.81 -12.08
N ALA A 147 2.45 6.09 -12.55
CA ALA A 147 1.65 5.19 -13.38
C ALA A 147 1.98 5.15 -14.89
N PRO A 148 2.61 6.18 -15.53
CA PRO A 148 2.72 6.20 -16.98
C PRO A 148 3.49 5.03 -17.62
N ASN A 149 4.68 4.68 -17.13
CA ASN A 149 5.51 3.64 -17.76
C ASN A 149 4.89 2.23 -17.62
N PRO A 150 4.43 1.78 -16.43
CA PRO A 150 3.78 0.48 -16.31
C PRO A 150 2.52 0.36 -17.17
N LEU A 151 1.74 1.44 -17.28
CA LEU A 151 0.55 1.44 -18.12
C LEU A 151 0.88 1.43 -19.61
N ALA A 152 1.92 2.16 -20.03
CA ALA A 152 2.37 2.18 -21.41
C ALA A 152 2.88 0.79 -21.84
N PHE A 153 3.71 0.14 -21.02
CA PHE A 153 4.18 -1.22 -21.26
C PHE A 153 3.02 -2.21 -21.37
N LYS A 154 2.03 -2.13 -20.47
CA LYS A 154 0.89 -3.05 -20.50
C LYS A 154 0.03 -2.90 -21.76
N LEU A 155 -0.08 -1.68 -22.30
CA LEU A 155 -0.93 -1.39 -23.45
C LEU A 155 -0.22 -1.57 -24.80
N LEU A 156 1.07 -1.25 -24.87
CA LEU A 156 1.82 -1.14 -26.13
C LEU A 156 3.08 -2.02 -26.16
N GLY A 157 3.47 -2.65 -25.06
CA GLY A 157 4.68 -3.46 -24.98
C GLY A 157 5.94 -2.62 -25.13
N ASP A 158 6.94 -3.19 -25.81
CA ASP A 158 8.21 -2.53 -26.08
C ASP A 158 8.07 -1.36 -27.07
N ASP A 159 7.01 -1.36 -27.90
CA ASP A 159 6.69 -0.28 -28.85
C ASP A 159 6.34 1.06 -28.16
N ALA A 160 6.20 1.06 -26.82
CA ALA A 160 6.03 2.28 -26.03
C ALA A 160 7.33 3.12 -25.89
N TYR A 161 8.49 2.49 -26.08
CA TYR A 161 9.79 3.02 -25.68
C TYR A 161 10.70 3.29 -26.90
N PRO A 162 11.35 4.46 -26.99
CA PRO A 162 12.38 4.71 -27.99
C PRO A 162 13.59 3.84 -27.68
N ASP A 163 14.14 3.19 -28.71
CA ASP A 163 15.34 2.32 -28.63
C ASP A 163 15.25 1.19 -27.58
N GLY A 164 14.04 0.86 -27.11
CA GLY A 164 13.79 -0.13 -26.07
C GLY A 164 14.15 0.32 -24.64
N ASP A 165 14.41 1.61 -24.39
CA ASP A 165 14.72 2.10 -23.04
C ASP A 165 13.45 2.29 -22.19
N PRO A 166 13.23 1.47 -21.14
CA PRO A 166 12.02 1.52 -20.32
C PRO A 166 11.89 2.79 -19.46
N MET A 167 12.92 3.65 -19.40
CA MET A 167 12.86 4.93 -18.67
C MET A 167 12.09 6.00 -19.44
N PHE A 168 12.07 5.97 -20.78
CA PHE A 168 11.56 7.06 -21.61
C PHE A 168 10.41 6.61 -22.49
N LEU A 169 9.27 7.30 -22.44
CA LEU A 169 8.17 7.03 -23.37
C LEU A 169 8.29 7.91 -24.60
N PHE A 170 7.88 7.40 -25.76
CA PHE A 170 7.64 8.24 -26.93
C PHE A 170 6.73 9.42 -26.54
N PRO A 171 7.02 10.67 -26.96
CA PRO A 171 6.24 11.83 -26.55
C PRO A 171 4.74 11.70 -26.84
N ALA A 172 4.38 11.07 -27.96
CA ALA A 172 2.99 10.78 -28.32
C ALA A 172 2.34 9.74 -27.39
N VAL A 173 3.06 8.67 -27.04
CA VAL A 173 2.63 7.66 -26.08
C VAL A 173 2.43 8.29 -24.70
N LYS A 174 3.40 9.06 -24.22
CA LYS A 174 3.29 9.77 -22.94
C LYS A 174 2.06 10.67 -22.92
N SER A 175 1.86 11.47 -23.97
CA SER A 175 0.69 12.35 -24.10
C SER A 175 -0.61 11.55 -24.04
N PHE A 176 -0.70 10.43 -24.78
CA PHE A 176 -1.87 9.57 -24.75
C PHE A 176 -2.16 9.00 -23.35
N ILE A 177 -1.12 8.48 -22.68
CA ILE A 177 -1.23 7.90 -21.33
C ILE A 177 -1.64 8.97 -20.31
N ASP A 178 -1.07 10.17 -20.37
CA ASP A 178 -1.47 11.28 -19.49
C ASP A 178 -2.97 11.60 -19.65
N HIS A 179 -3.47 11.63 -20.88
CA HIS A 179 -4.90 11.85 -21.16
C HIS A 179 -5.78 10.70 -20.67
N LEU A 180 -5.32 9.44 -20.80
CA LEU A 180 -6.03 8.29 -20.25
C LEU A 180 -6.15 8.39 -18.73
N LEU A 181 -5.04 8.68 -18.05
CA LEU A 181 -5.02 8.80 -16.60
C LEU A 181 -5.93 9.92 -16.11
N VAL A 182 -5.93 11.09 -16.78
CA VAL A 182 -6.85 12.19 -16.46
C VAL A 182 -8.31 11.77 -16.60
N ASN A 183 -8.68 11.07 -17.69
CA ASN A 183 -10.05 10.59 -17.89
C ASN A 183 -10.46 9.52 -16.87
N THR A 184 -9.57 8.58 -16.56
CA THR A 184 -9.77 7.59 -15.49
C THR A 184 -9.97 8.26 -14.13
N TRP A 185 -9.19 9.30 -13.84
CA TRP A 185 -9.33 10.08 -12.62
C TRP A 185 -10.68 10.77 -12.49
N HIS A 186 -11.18 11.34 -13.59
CA HIS A 186 -12.52 11.91 -13.64
C HIS A 186 -13.60 10.83 -13.41
N ARG A 187 -13.42 9.61 -13.93
CA ARG A 187 -14.32 8.48 -13.67
C ARG A 187 -14.36 8.15 -12.17
N TYR A 188 -13.20 7.98 -11.53
CA TYR A 188 -13.14 7.66 -10.10
C TYR A 188 -13.77 8.74 -9.24
N ARG A 189 -13.49 10.03 -9.53
CA ARG A 189 -14.11 11.13 -8.79
C ARG A 189 -15.64 11.10 -8.88
N LYS A 190 -16.20 10.75 -10.06
CA LYS A 190 -17.65 10.59 -10.22
C LYS A 190 -18.18 9.40 -9.44
N ALA A 191 -17.49 8.25 -9.46
CA ALA A 191 -17.89 7.06 -8.72
C ALA A 191 -17.91 7.31 -7.20
N LEU A 192 -16.81 7.83 -6.65
CA LEU A 192 -16.71 8.17 -5.23
C LEU A 192 -17.70 9.26 -4.81
N GLY A 193 -18.00 10.22 -5.69
CA GLY A 193 -19.06 11.19 -5.44
C GLY A 193 -20.44 10.53 -5.31
N ARG A 194 -20.73 9.49 -6.09
CA ARG A 194 -21.98 8.72 -5.96
C ARG A 194 -22.00 7.91 -4.67
N GLU A 195 -20.90 7.24 -4.33
CA GLU A 195 -20.77 6.46 -3.09
C GLU A 195 -20.92 7.34 -1.85
N SER A 196 -20.25 8.50 -1.81
CA SER A 196 -20.38 9.46 -0.72
C SER A 196 -21.82 9.94 -0.55
N ASN A 197 -22.54 10.19 -1.65
CA ASN A 197 -23.95 10.58 -1.61
C ASN A 197 -24.85 9.42 -1.15
N ASP A 198 -24.52 8.17 -1.49
CA ASP A 198 -25.25 6.98 -1.04
C ASP A 198 -25.08 6.74 0.47
N ILE A 199 -23.85 6.89 0.98
CA ILE A 199 -23.54 6.79 2.42
C ILE A 199 -24.30 7.86 3.19
N ALA A 200 -24.27 9.12 2.75
CA ALA A 200 -25.00 10.21 3.41
C ALA A 200 -26.53 9.96 3.46
N LYS A 201 -27.10 9.35 2.41
CA LYS A 201 -28.51 8.96 2.41
C LYS A 201 -28.81 7.84 3.41
N LYS A 202 -27.93 6.85 3.51
CA LYS A 202 -28.07 5.73 4.46
C LYS A 202 -27.93 6.20 5.91
N GLU A 203 -26.98 7.09 6.19
CA GLU A 203 -26.79 7.71 7.50
C GLU A 203 -28.04 8.47 7.93
N ALA A 204 -28.59 9.33 7.06
CA ALA A 204 -29.84 10.05 7.32
C ALA A 204 -31.04 9.10 7.56
N SER A 205 -31.11 7.98 6.83
CA SER A 205 -32.15 6.96 7.06
C SER A 205 -32.01 6.29 8.42
N LEU A 206 -30.77 5.99 8.82
CA LEU A 206 -30.46 5.30 10.07
C LEU A 206 -30.71 6.21 11.30
N ASP A 207 -30.42 7.50 11.17
CA ASP A 207 -30.77 8.50 12.20
C ASP A 207 -32.28 8.62 12.41
N ILE A 208 -33.07 8.57 11.34
CA ILE A 208 -34.55 8.57 11.42
C ILE A 208 -35.05 7.32 12.13
N GLU A 209 -34.50 6.14 11.80
CA GLU A 209 -34.85 4.87 12.45
C GLU A 209 -34.47 4.85 13.94
N TRP A 210 -33.28 5.36 14.28
CA TRP A 210 -32.81 5.44 15.67
C TRP A 210 -33.68 6.37 16.50
N GLN A 211 -34.05 7.54 15.97
CA GLN A 211 -34.97 8.48 16.64
C GLN A 211 -36.37 7.88 16.84
N GLY A 212 -36.84 7.03 15.91
CA GLY A 212 -38.09 6.28 16.05
C GLY A 212 -38.03 5.23 17.18
N ALA A 213 -36.91 4.50 17.27
CA ALA A 213 -36.68 3.50 18.31
C ALA A 213 -36.51 4.12 19.71
N SER A 214 -35.81 5.25 19.83
CA SER A 214 -35.67 5.96 21.11
C SER A 214 -36.97 6.57 21.62
N ARG A 215 -37.92 6.91 20.73
CA ARG A 215 -39.26 7.39 21.12
C ARG A 215 -40.18 6.27 21.62
N SER A 216 -39.96 5.03 21.19
CA SER A 216 -40.74 3.86 21.60
C SER A 216 -40.26 3.21 22.90
N GLN A 217 -39.09 3.61 23.43
CA GLN A 217 -38.59 3.19 24.75
C GLN A 217 -39.13 4.01 25.94
N ASN A 218 -39.81 5.14 25.69
CA ASN A 218 -40.34 6.00 26.75
C ASN A 218 -41.75 5.59 27.24
N ASP A 219 -42.37 4.58 26.63
CA ASP A 219 -43.62 3.99 27.13
C ASP A 219 -43.36 2.57 27.65
N ASP A 220 -43.84 2.34 28.86
CA ASP A 220 -43.97 1.09 29.62
C ASP A 220 -42.74 0.48 30.33
N SER A 221 -42.82 0.65 31.65
CA SER A 221 -42.22 -0.16 32.70
C SER A 221 -42.35 -1.67 32.45
N LYS A 222 -41.23 -2.34 32.13
CA LYS A 222 -40.94 -3.78 32.33
C LYS A 222 -39.50 -4.08 31.89
N SER A 223 -38.53 -3.55 32.62
CA SER A 223 -37.09 -3.55 32.25
C SER A 223 -36.45 -4.95 32.19
N ASP A 224 -36.86 -5.90 33.03
CA ASP A 224 -35.98 -7.06 33.29
C ASP A 224 -36.40 -8.36 32.57
N GLU A 225 -37.68 -8.50 32.19
CA GLU A 225 -38.12 -9.61 31.31
C GLU A 225 -37.80 -9.33 29.84
N ILE A 226 -37.83 -8.05 29.43
CA ILE A 226 -37.55 -7.65 28.05
C ILE A 226 -36.07 -7.86 27.71
N ALA A 227 -35.13 -7.69 28.64
CA ALA A 227 -33.70 -7.85 28.35
C ALA A 227 -33.32 -9.29 27.93
N SER A 228 -33.91 -10.31 28.57
CA SER A 228 -33.68 -11.71 28.18
C SER A 228 -34.41 -12.07 26.89
N GLU A 229 -35.60 -11.54 26.67
CA GLU A 229 -36.33 -11.73 25.40
C GLU A 229 -35.67 -10.96 24.24
N LEU A 230 -35.04 -9.80 24.51
CA LEU A 230 -34.29 -9.02 23.53
C LEU A 230 -33.01 -9.73 23.11
N ILE A 231 -32.31 -10.42 24.00
CA ILE A 231 -31.11 -11.19 23.63
C ILE A 231 -31.49 -12.36 22.70
N VAL A 232 -32.56 -13.09 23.04
CA VAL A 232 -33.07 -14.18 22.19
C VAL A 232 -33.60 -13.63 20.86
N ARG A 233 -34.32 -12.50 20.87
CA ARG A 233 -34.86 -11.84 19.68
C ARG A 233 -33.79 -11.14 18.84
N THR A 234 -32.68 -10.68 19.43
CA THR A 234 -31.53 -10.09 18.72
C THR A 234 -30.71 -11.20 18.04
N CYS A 235 -30.56 -12.36 18.68
CA CYS A 235 -30.02 -13.56 18.04
C CYS A 235 -30.93 -14.07 16.90
N GLN A 236 -32.25 -14.02 17.06
CA GLN A 236 -33.20 -14.39 15.99
C GLN A 236 -33.31 -13.33 14.88
N LEU A 237 -33.16 -12.04 15.17
CA LEU A 237 -33.13 -10.92 14.20
C LEU A 237 -31.84 -10.91 13.38
N ALA A 238 -30.70 -11.29 13.98
CA ALA A 238 -29.47 -11.53 13.23
C ALA A 238 -29.62 -12.66 12.21
N LEU A 239 -30.36 -13.73 12.56
CA LEU A 239 -30.68 -14.84 11.65
C LEU A 239 -31.73 -14.47 10.58
N THR A 240 -32.71 -13.62 10.89
CA THR A 240 -33.71 -13.16 9.90
C THR A 240 -33.15 -12.12 8.92
N ARG A 241 -32.22 -11.25 9.36
CA ARG A 241 -31.55 -10.27 8.47
C ARG A 241 -30.63 -10.91 7.44
N VAL A 242 -30.10 -12.11 7.69
CA VAL A 242 -29.38 -12.89 6.67
C VAL A 242 -30.31 -13.32 5.55
N ILE A 243 -31.62 -13.51 5.81
CA ILE A 243 -32.61 -13.97 4.83
C ILE A 243 -33.03 -12.83 3.85
N GLU A 244 -32.86 -11.57 4.24
CA GLU A 244 -33.21 -10.39 3.43
C GLU A 244 -32.06 -9.88 2.55
N LEU A 245 -30.82 -10.36 2.76
CA LEU A 245 -29.68 -9.99 1.92
C LEU A 245 -29.81 -10.59 0.51
N PRO A 246 -29.41 -9.87 -0.56
CA PRO A 246 -29.35 -10.42 -1.92
C PRO A 246 -28.60 -11.76 -1.94
N LYS A 247 -29.08 -12.76 -2.71
CA LYS A 247 -28.52 -14.12 -2.73
C LYS A 247 -26.99 -14.14 -2.91
N ALA A 248 -26.47 -13.26 -3.78
CA ALA A 248 -25.04 -13.11 -4.01
C ALA A 248 -24.26 -12.68 -2.76
N LEU A 249 -24.82 -11.79 -1.94
CA LEU A 249 -24.20 -11.31 -0.70
C LEU A 249 -24.27 -12.35 0.41
N ARG A 250 -25.38 -13.12 0.49
CA ARG A 250 -25.47 -14.30 1.37
C ARG A 250 -24.43 -15.35 1.01
N GLU A 251 -24.22 -15.62 -0.26
CA GLU A 251 -23.21 -16.59 -0.69
C GLU A 251 -21.79 -16.07 -0.51
N ALA A 252 -21.55 -14.77 -0.67
CA ALA A 252 -20.27 -14.15 -0.35
C ALA A 252 -19.97 -14.20 1.16
N LEU A 253 -20.97 -13.93 2.01
CA LEU A 253 -20.84 -14.02 3.47
C LEU A 253 -20.62 -15.46 3.95
N LYS A 254 -21.25 -16.45 3.31
CA LYS A 254 -20.98 -17.87 3.57
C LYS A 254 -19.62 -18.36 3.07
N LYS A 255 -18.95 -17.58 2.22
CA LYS A 255 -17.60 -17.85 1.69
C LYS A 255 -16.52 -17.01 2.37
N LEU A 256 -16.89 -16.09 3.26
CA LEU A 256 -15.93 -15.37 4.08
C LEU A 256 -15.38 -16.33 5.11
N ALA A 257 -14.06 -16.45 5.13
CA ALA A 257 -13.36 -17.28 6.10
C ALA A 257 -13.72 -16.79 7.51
N THR A 258 -14.18 -17.71 8.34
CA THR A 258 -14.38 -17.47 9.77
C THR A 258 -13.03 -17.22 10.43
N GLU A 259 -13.01 -16.51 11.56
CA GLU A 259 -11.75 -16.33 12.33
C GLU A 259 -11.09 -17.66 12.70
N HIS A 260 -11.89 -18.72 12.84
CA HIS A 260 -11.38 -20.05 13.10
C HIS A 260 -10.65 -20.63 11.87
N GLU A 261 -11.24 -20.54 10.69
CA GLU A 261 -10.63 -20.98 9.42
C GLU A 261 -9.37 -20.16 9.07
N ILE A 262 -9.36 -18.85 9.36
CA ILE A 262 -8.17 -18.01 9.19
C ILE A 262 -7.06 -18.46 10.14
N ARG A 263 -7.36 -18.70 11.42
CA ARG A 263 -6.38 -19.20 12.39
C ARG A 263 -5.88 -20.61 12.05
N GLU A 264 -6.74 -21.49 11.52
CA GLU A 264 -6.32 -22.81 11.04
C GLU A 264 -5.38 -22.70 9.83
N ILE A 265 -5.67 -21.81 8.88
CA ILE A 265 -4.77 -21.55 7.74
C ILE A 265 -3.45 -20.95 8.22
N GLU A 266 -3.48 -20.00 9.16
CA GLU A 266 -2.26 -19.43 9.75
C GLU A 266 -1.44 -20.49 10.49
N GLN A 267 -2.08 -21.37 11.26
CA GLN A 267 -1.40 -22.50 11.92
C GLN A 267 -0.87 -23.50 10.90
N LEU A 268 -1.58 -23.77 9.79
CA LEU A 268 -1.10 -24.62 8.71
C LEU A 268 0.08 -24.01 7.96
N VAL A 269 0.09 -22.68 7.74
CA VAL A 269 1.22 -21.96 7.13
C VAL A 269 2.41 -21.95 8.08
N GLN A 270 2.19 -21.70 9.37
CA GLN A 270 3.23 -21.74 10.41
C GLN A 270 3.82 -23.15 10.52
N ALA A 271 2.98 -24.18 10.58
CA ALA A 271 3.41 -25.57 10.60
C ALA A 271 4.07 -25.99 9.29
N ALA A 272 3.66 -25.44 8.14
CA ALA A 272 4.34 -25.68 6.87
C ALA A 272 5.73 -25.03 6.86
N LEU A 273 5.87 -23.79 7.36
CA LEU A 273 7.15 -23.10 7.51
C LEU A 273 8.09 -23.83 8.49
N GLU A 274 7.54 -24.42 9.55
CA GLU A 274 8.27 -25.22 10.53
C GLU A 274 8.63 -26.63 10.02
N ASN A 275 7.82 -27.18 9.09
CA ASN A 275 8.06 -28.48 8.44
C ASN A 275 8.78 -28.36 7.09
N ILE A 276 9.21 -27.17 6.66
CA ILE A 276 10.25 -27.05 5.63
C ILE A 276 11.52 -27.61 6.25
N GLN A 277 11.70 -28.92 6.10
CA GLN A 277 13.02 -29.52 6.18
C GLN A 277 13.87 -28.87 5.08
N PRO A 278 15.17 -28.65 5.30
CA PRO A 278 16.07 -28.23 4.24
C PRO A 278 16.19 -29.38 3.23
N ASP A 279 15.17 -29.56 2.38
CA ASP A 279 15.24 -30.47 1.25
C ASP A 279 16.08 -29.78 0.17
N ASP A 280 17.38 -30.10 0.22
CA ASP A 280 18.34 -30.43 -0.85
C ASP A 280 17.91 -30.21 -2.32
N THR A 281 17.30 -29.07 -2.62
CA THR A 281 17.45 -28.44 -3.93
C THR A 281 18.45 -27.32 -3.75
N ALA A 282 19.72 -27.74 -3.60
CA ALA A 282 20.85 -26.87 -3.79
C ALA A 282 20.64 -26.13 -5.12
N PHE A 283 20.28 -24.85 -5.04
CA PHE A 283 20.61 -23.95 -6.12
C PHE A 283 22.13 -24.03 -6.19
N ASP A 284 22.67 -24.60 -7.27
CA ASP A 284 24.07 -24.49 -7.62
C ASP A 284 24.36 -22.99 -7.84
N LEU A 285 24.59 -22.29 -6.74
CA LEU A 285 25.28 -21.03 -6.74
C LEU A 285 26.64 -21.36 -7.33
N PRO A 286 27.07 -20.70 -8.43
CA PRO A 286 28.40 -20.93 -8.96
C PRO A 286 29.38 -20.76 -7.79
N GLU A 287 30.20 -21.77 -7.54
CA GLU A 287 31.27 -21.73 -6.54
C GLU A 287 32.20 -20.56 -6.90
N GLY A 288 31.86 -19.38 -6.40
CA GLY A 288 32.78 -18.27 -6.30
C GLY A 288 33.91 -18.71 -5.38
N ASP A 289 35.11 -18.18 -5.61
CA ASP A 289 36.28 -18.47 -4.81
C ASP A 289 35.92 -18.52 -3.31
N HIS A 290 36.14 -19.67 -2.67
CA HIS A 290 35.96 -19.82 -1.23
C HIS A 290 36.89 -18.84 -0.52
N ILE A 291 36.36 -17.67 -0.16
CA ILE A 291 37.08 -16.71 0.66
C ILE A 291 36.99 -17.22 2.10
N ASP A 292 37.95 -18.05 2.48
CA ASP A 292 38.11 -18.55 3.85
C ASP A 292 38.66 -17.41 4.73
N ILE A 293 37.79 -16.44 5.03
CA ILE A 293 38.10 -15.37 5.97
C ILE A 293 37.83 -15.92 7.37
N PRO A 294 38.79 -15.88 8.30
CA PRO A 294 38.54 -16.25 9.70
C PRO A 294 37.47 -15.33 10.28
N TRP A 295 36.26 -15.87 10.43
CA TRP A 295 35.10 -15.14 10.95
C TRP A 295 35.28 -14.82 12.43
N LYS A 296 34.95 -13.59 12.82
CA LYS A 296 34.89 -13.12 14.21
C LYS A 296 33.50 -12.56 14.47
N GLU A 297 32.92 -12.90 15.62
CA GLU A 297 31.60 -12.42 16.02
C GLU A 297 31.62 -10.94 16.40
N GLY A 298 32.80 -10.39 16.73
CA GLY A 298 32.96 -8.98 17.06
C GLY A 298 32.46 -8.61 18.46
N VAL A 299 32.22 -9.61 19.32
CA VAL A 299 31.80 -9.47 20.72
C VAL A 299 32.67 -10.28 21.69
N GLU A 300 33.77 -10.87 21.21
CA GLU A 300 34.64 -11.76 21.98
C GLU A 300 35.23 -11.07 23.21
N ASP A 301 35.60 -9.79 23.10
CA ASP A 301 36.11 -8.98 24.22
C ASP A 301 35.03 -8.68 25.27
N LEU A 302 33.75 -8.79 24.93
CA LEU A 302 32.63 -8.58 25.85
C LEU A 302 32.21 -9.87 26.57
N GLY A 303 32.58 -11.03 26.04
CA GLY A 303 32.22 -12.33 26.62
C GLY A 303 32.75 -12.56 28.04
N LYS A 304 33.75 -11.79 28.46
CA LYS A 304 34.33 -11.83 29.81
C LYS A 304 33.55 -11.03 30.86
N PHE A 305 32.64 -10.15 30.44
CA PHE A 305 31.90 -9.29 31.37
C PHE A 305 30.69 -10.01 31.95
N THR A 306 30.49 -9.83 33.25
CA THR A 306 29.27 -10.27 33.95
C THR A 306 28.09 -9.36 33.63
N GLU A 307 26.87 -9.82 33.89
CA GLU A 307 25.65 -9.00 33.71
C GLU A 307 25.73 -7.68 34.50
N ASP A 308 26.23 -7.74 35.74
CA ASP A 308 26.36 -6.57 36.62
C ASP A 308 27.38 -5.56 36.12
N GLU A 309 28.48 -6.04 35.52
CA GLU A 309 29.46 -5.18 34.86
C GLU A 309 28.87 -4.52 33.62
N LEU A 310 28.10 -5.24 32.80
CA LEU A 310 27.42 -4.65 31.64
C LEU A 310 26.43 -3.56 32.07
N TRP A 311 25.64 -3.80 33.12
CA TRP A 311 24.77 -2.76 33.70
C TRP A 311 25.55 -1.55 34.20
N ALA A 312 26.71 -1.76 34.81
CA ALA A 312 27.60 -0.67 35.23
C ALA A 312 28.18 0.11 34.05
N HIS A 313 28.59 -0.59 32.98
CA HIS A 313 29.09 0.02 31.76
C HIS A 313 28.03 0.88 31.05
N LEU A 314 26.76 0.50 31.12
CA LEU A 314 25.61 1.30 30.65
C LEU A 314 25.24 2.44 31.61
N GLY A 315 25.80 2.49 32.83
CA GLY A 315 25.46 3.46 33.86
C GLY A 315 24.12 3.22 34.55
N LEU A 316 23.65 1.96 34.52
CA LEU A 316 22.35 1.52 35.06
C LEU A 316 22.52 0.51 36.22
N LYS A 317 23.69 0.49 36.86
CA LYS A 317 24.07 -0.47 37.92
C LYS A 317 23.04 -0.61 39.05
N GLU A 318 22.46 0.50 39.49
CA GLU A 318 21.55 0.52 40.65
C GLU A 318 20.17 -0.04 40.31
N LYS A 319 19.62 0.34 39.15
CA LYS A 319 18.25 -0.02 38.76
C LYS A 319 18.17 -1.32 37.97
N LYS A 320 19.27 -1.74 37.32
CA LYS A 320 19.36 -2.90 36.41
C LYS A 320 18.14 -3.03 35.50
N ALA A 321 17.73 -1.90 34.93
CA ALA A 321 16.56 -1.77 34.10
C ALA A 321 16.84 -0.78 32.98
N ILE A 322 16.42 -1.12 31.76
CA ILE A 322 16.51 -0.21 30.63
C ILE A 322 15.51 0.94 30.88
N PRO A 323 15.94 2.21 30.77
CA PRO A 323 15.03 3.35 30.87
C PRO A 323 13.86 3.22 29.89
N MET A 324 12.69 3.75 30.26
CA MET A 324 11.46 3.72 29.44
C MET A 324 10.87 2.33 29.16
N PHE A 325 11.51 1.24 29.58
CA PHE A 325 10.93 -0.11 29.51
C PHE A 325 9.87 -0.33 30.59
N GLN A 326 8.90 -1.18 30.28
CA GLN A 326 7.96 -1.70 31.26
C GLN A 326 8.69 -2.51 32.34
N LYS A 327 8.17 -2.53 33.57
CA LYS A 327 8.75 -3.32 34.66
C LYS A 327 8.33 -4.79 34.57
N TYR A 328 7.15 -5.03 34.04
CA TYR A 328 6.51 -6.33 33.95
C TYR A 328 5.96 -6.54 32.54
N THR A 329 5.76 -7.78 32.17
CA THR A 329 5.12 -8.21 30.93
C THR A 329 4.13 -9.32 31.23
N ASP A 330 3.13 -9.45 30.37
CA ASP A 330 2.33 -10.66 30.28
C ASP A 330 3.17 -11.77 29.58
N PRO A 331 3.39 -12.94 30.21
CA PRO A 331 4.05 -14.06 29.54
C PRO A 331 3.21 -14.64 28.40
N ASP A 332 1.87 -14.61 28.52
CA ASP A 332 0.94 -15.21 27.55
C ASP A 332 0.59 -14.26 26.40
N ALA A 333 0.99 -12.98 26.51
CA ALA A 333 0.75 -11.92 25.53
C ALA A 333 -0.74 -11.77 25.12
N VAL A 334 -1.64 -12.00 26.07
CA VAL A 334 -3.10 -11.86 25.93
C VAL A 334 -3.52 -10.43 26.24
N ILE A 335 -2.81 -9.76 27.15
CA ILE A 335 -3.11 -8.41 27.59
C ILE A 335 -2.39 -7.38 26.71
N GLU A 336 -3.15 -6.46 26.13
CA GLU A 336 -2.61 -5.31 25.38
C GLU A 336 -2.07 -4.23 26.34
N PRO A 337 -0.74 -4.03 26.43
CA PRO A 337 -0.14 -3.19 27.46
C PRO A 337 -0.47 -1.70 27.35
N TRP A 338 -0.74 -1.22 26.14
CA TRP A 338 -0.99 0.19 25.85
C TRP A 338 -2.47 0.59 25.92
N THR A 339 -3.24 -0.16 26.70
CA THR A 339 -4.63 0.16 27.08
C THR A 339 -4.70 0.54 28.56
N ASP A 340 -5.74 1.26 28.97
CA ASP A 340 -5.94 1.61 30.38
C ASP A 340 -6.12 0.35 31.26
N GLU A 341 -6.72 -0.70 30.70
CA GLU A 341 -6.90 -2.00 31.36
C GLU A 341 -5.57 -2.75 31.47
N GLY A 342 -4.78 -2.79 30.40
CA GLY A 342 -3.47 -3.43 30.39
C GLY A 342 -2.47 -2.76 31.33
N GLU A 343 -2.47 -1.43 31.40
CA GLU A 343 -1.62 -0.70 32.36
C GLU A 343 -2.02 -0.99 33.81
N ARG A 344 -3.32 -1.06 34.11
CA ARG A 344 -3.79 -1.47 35.45
C ARG A 344 -3.39 -2.90 35.77
N TRP A 345 -3.54 -3.81 34.80
CA TRP A 345 -3.18 -5.22 34.94
C TRP A 345 -1.68 -5.40 35.20
N LEU A 346 -0.82 -4.71 34.42
CA LEU A 346 0.64 -4.76 34.57
C LEU A 346 1.12 -4.15 35.89
N ASN A 347 0.36 -3.23 36.48
CA ASN A 347 0.68 -2.64 37.77
C ASN A 347 0.12 -3.45 38.96
N SER A 348 -0.88 -4.31 38.74
CA SER A 348 -1.46 -5.19 39.76
C SER A 348 -0.50 -6.34 40.14
N PRO A 349 -0.21 -6.59 41.43
CA PRO A 349 0.60 -7.74 41.84
C PRO A 349 -0.04 -9.10 41.62
N ASP A 350 -1.37 -9.18 41.60
CA ASP A 350 -2.13 -10.43 41.57
C ASP A 350 -2.40 -10.95 40.16
N SER A 351 -1.88 -10.28 39.14
CA SER A 351 -2.28 -10.47 37.75
C SER A 351 -1.53 -11.57 36.98
N GLY A 352 -0.62 -12.32 37.60
CA GLY A 352 0.19 -13.34 36.88
C GLY A 352 1.29 -12.74 35.98
N ARG A 353 1.53 -11.42 36.08
CA ARG A 353 2.61 -10.71 35.38
C ARG A 353 4.00 -11.25 35.73
N GLU A 354 4.93 -11.19 34.78
CA GLU A 354 6.33 -11.55 34.98
C GLU A 354 7.28 -10.34 34.85
N PRO A 355 8.42 -10.30 35.56
CA PRO A 355 9.39 -9.23 35.40
C PRO A 355 9.98 -9.18 33.99
N LEU A 356 9.90 -8.03 33.32
CA LEU A 356 10.58 -7.83 32.04
C LEU A 356 12.06 -7.54 32.29
N ARG A 357 12.93 -8.51 31.97
CA ARG A 357 14.38 -8.40 32.19
C ARG A 357 15.15 -8.73 30.91
N ALA A 358 16.20 -7.95 30.67
CA ALA A 358 17.16 -8.24 29.62
C ALA A 358 17.99 -9.46 30.01
N ARG A 359 18.23 -10.37 29.06
CA ARG A 359 19.19 -11.46 29.22
C ARG A 359 20.61 -10.95 28.95
N TRP A 360 21.61 -11.63 29.51
CA TRP A 360 23.02 -11.25 29.40
C TRP A 360 23.45 -10.96 27.95
N HIS A 361 23.14 -11.86 27.00
CA HIS A 361 23.51 -11.69 25.60
C HIS A 361 22.81 -10.49 24.93
N GLN A 362 21.59 -10.16 25.36
CA GLN A 362 20.89 -8.98 24.87
C GLN A 362 21.57 -7.69 25.34
N LEU A 363 22.08 -7.68 26.57
CA LEU A 363 22.87 -6.56 27.10
C LEU A 363 24.20 -6.40 26.38
N VAL A 364 24.86 -7.50 26.04
CA VAL A 364 26.08 -7.50 25.20
C VAL A 364 25.79 -6.83 23.86
N GLY A 365 24.71 -7.24 23.18
CA GLY A 365 24.30 -6.66 21.90
C GLY A 365 23.98 -5.17 22.00
N ILE A 366 23.20 -4.75 23.00
CA ILE A 366 22.89 -3.33 23.25
C ILE A 366 24.17 -2.53 23.49
N PHE A 367 25.04 -3.01 24.38
CA PHE A 367 26.28 -2.33 24.72
C PHE A 367 27.21 -2.19 23.51
N ARG A 368 27.35 -3.25 22.70
CA ARG A 368 28.16 -3.20 21.48
C ARG A 368 27.59 -2.21 20.46
N MET A 369 26.27 -2.21 20.25
CA MET A 369 25.61 -1.24 19.36
C MET A 369 25.86 0.19 19.83
N LEU A 370 25.81 0.47 21.13
CA LEU A 370 26.16 1.79 21.68
C LEU A 370 27.63 2.15 21.41
N GLN A 371 28.58 1.25 21.67
CA GLN A 371 30.00 1.52 21.41
C GLN A 371 30.25 1.92 19.95
N ARG A 372 29.68 1.15 19.01
CA ARG A 372 29.81 1.41 17.57
C ARG A 372 29.11 2.69 17.15
N ALA A 373 27.91 2.94 17.69
CA ALA A 373 27.18 4.17 17.43
C ALA A 373 27.97 5.42 17.87
N PHE A 374 28.64 5.39 19.02
CA PHE A 374 29.53 6.48 19.48
C PHE A 374 30.80 6.66 18.63
N GLN A 375 31.24 5.60 17.95
CA GLN A 375 32.36 5.63 17.00
C GLN A 375 31.93 6.12 15.61
N GLY A 376 30.62 6.13 15.33
CA GLY A 376 30.07 6.40 14.00
C GLY A 376 30.07 5.16 13.08
N ASP A 377 30.28 3.97 13.63
CA ASP A 377 30.32 2.70 12.89
C ASP A 377 28.93 2.07 12.78
N ALA A 378 28.64 1.47 11.62
CA ALA A 378 27.46 0.64 11.43
C ALA A 378 27.64 -0.75 12.07
N VAL A 379 26.53 -1.39 12.45
CA VAL A 379 26.52 -2.72 13.06
C VAL A 379 25.63 -3.66 12.25
N LEU A 380 26.18 -4.85 11.94
CA LEU A 380 25.43 -5.96 11.39
C LEU A 380 25.17 -6.99 12.51
N LEU A 381 23.92 -7.15 12.92
CA LEU A 381 23.52 -8.06 13.99
C LEU A 381 23.03 -9.39 13.41
N MET A 382 23.86 -10.43 13.50
CA MET A 382 23.59 -11.77 12.94
C MET A 382 23.32 -12.84 14.01
N ASP A 383 22.75 -12.44 15.15
CA ASP A 383 22.35 -13.40 16.19
C ASP A 383 21.37 -14.45 15.64
N GLY A 384 21.40 -15.64 16.22
CA GLY A 384 20.47 -16.73 15.90
C GLY A 384 18.98 -16.33 15.95
N VAL A 385 18.15 -17.08 15.24
CA VAL A 385 16.69 -16.91 15.28
C VAL A 385 16.20 -17.19 16.72
N GLY A 386 15.25 -16.39 17.21
CA GLY A 386 14.69 -16.54 18.56
C GLY A 386 15.52 -15.96 19.72
N ILE A 387 16.73 -15.46 19.48
CA ILE A 387 17.62 -14.90 20.54
C ILE A 387 17.11 -13.54 21.10
N GLY A 388 16.19 -12.89 20.40
CA GLY A 388 15.57 -11.64 20.83
C GLY A 388 16.25 -10.37 20.28
N LYS A 389 16.57 -10.37 18.97
CA LYS A 389 17.14 -9.20 18.27
C LYS A 389 16.27 -7.94 18.41
N THR A 390 14.94 -8.10 18.32
CA THR A 390 13.98 -7.00 18.49
C THR A 390 14.13 -6.31 19.84
N PHE A 391 14.27 -7.09 20.92
CA PHE A 391 14.51 -6.55 22.27
C PHE A 391 15.82 -5.74 22.32
N GLN A 392 16.88 -6.23 21.69
CA GLN A 392 18.18 -5.52 21.65
C GLN A 392 18.07 -4.18 20.92
N VAL A 393 17.41 -4.14 19.76
CA VAL A 393 17.25 -2.91 18.97
C VAL A 393 16.40 -1.88 19.72
N ILE A 394 15.29 -2.29 20.32
CA ILE A 394 14.43 -1.40 21.12
C ILE A 394 15.18 -0.92 22.37
N GLY A 395 15.94 -1.80 23.03
CA GLY A 395 16.77 -1.45 24.18
C GLY A 395 17.88 -0.46 23.84
N PHE A 396 18.49 -0.59 22.66
CA PHE A 396 19.47 0.36 22.13
C PHE A 396 18.86 1.75 21.90
N ILE A 397 17.70 1.81 21.23
CA ILE A 397 16.96 3.07 21.00
C ILE A 397 16.60 3.75 22.33
N ALA A 398 16.08 2.98 23.29
CA ALA A 398 15.74 3.49 24.61
C ALA A 398 16.97 4.01 25.38
N CYS A 399 18.11 3.32 25.29
CA CYS A 399 19.36 3.79 25.87
C CYS A 399 19.83 5.11 25.25
N LEU A 400 19.78 5.25 23.92
CA LEU A 400 20.18 6.49 23.24
C LEU A 400 19.32 7.68 23.65
N ALA A 401 17.99 7.51 23.68
CA ALA A 401 17.08 8.56 24.12
C ALA A 401 17.35 8.97 25.59
N TRP A 402 17.61 8.00 26.47
CA TRP A 402 17.99 8.31 27.85
C TRP A 402 19.36 8.99 27.97
N PHE A 403 20.35 8.53 27.21
CA PHE A 403 21.71 9.11 27.20
C PHE A 403 21.67 10.58 26.80
N ARG A 404 20.83 10.93 25.82
CA ARG A 404 20.59 12.31 25.39
C ARG A 404 20.10 13.18 26.55
N SER A 405 19.01 12.77 27.21
CA SER A 405 18.43 13.49 28.35
C SER A 405 19.38 13.55 29.54
N HIS A 406 20.14 12.48 29.80
CA HIS A 406 21.17 12.45 30.83
C HIS A 406 22.27 13.48 30.54
N PHE A 407 22.73 13.58 29.29
CA PHE A 407 23.74 14.54 28.87
C PHE A 407 23.22 15.99 28.94
N GLU A 408 21.96 16.24 28.60
CA GLU A 408 21.37 17.58 28.72
C GLU A 408 21.47 18.13 30.15
N VAL A 409 21.21 17.27 31.15
CA VAL A 409 21.23 17.60 32.58
C VAL A 409 22.66 17.60 33.15
N HIS A 410 23.46 16.57 32.87
CA HIS A 410 24.75 16.35 33.54
C HIS A 410 25.97 16.76 32.71
N LYS A 411 25.78 17.14 31.44
CA LYS A 411 26.83 17.46 30.45
C LYS A 411 27.84 16.33 30.22
N LYS A 412 27.45 15.09 30.56
CA LYS A 412 28.19 13.86 30.34
C LYS A 412 27.24 12.68 30.13
N PHE A 413 27.69 11.69 29.38
CA PHE A 413 26.96 10.43 29.24
C PHE A 413 27.12 9.55 30.50
N PRO A 414 26.25 8.56 30.69
CA PRO A 414 26.33 7.65 31.83
C PRO A 414 27.35 6.53 31.60
N GLY A 415 27.74 5.87 32.70
CA GLY A 415 28.60 4.68 32.68
C GLY A 415 29.95 4.90 32.00
N SER A 416 30.35 3.94 31.18
CA SER A 416 31.64 3.96 30.46
C SER A 416 31.72 5.00 29.34
N PHE A 417 30.60 5.61 28.97
CA PHE A 417 30.53 6.63 27.93
C PHE A 417 30.78 8.05 28.45
N ALA A 418 30.95 8.23 29.77
CA ALA A 418 30.99 9.56 30.41
C ALA A 418 32.02 10.54 29.84
N ASN A 419 33.14 10.04 29.33
CA ASN A 419 34.21 10.85 28.75
C ASN A 419 34.16 10.92 27.21
N LEU A 420 33.14 10.34 26.59
CA LEU A 420 32.97 10.35 25.15
C LEU A 420 32.09 11.54 24.71
N LYS A 421 32.22 11.91 23.44
CA LYS A 421 31.31 12.82 22.76
C LYS A 421 30.65 12.08 21.61
N TRP A 422 29.41 12.42 21.34
CA TRP A 422 28.76 11.97 20.12
C TRP A 422 29.45 12.60 18.90
N GLN A 423 29.52 11.87 17.79
CA GLN A 423 30.18 12.21 16.52
C GLN A 423 29.65 13.48 15.81
N GLY A 424 28.66 14.17 16.39
CA GLY A 424 28.11 15.43 15.90
C GLY A 424 28.82 16.67 16.46
N LYS A 425 28.47 17.86 15.93
CA LYS A 425 29.07 19.15 16.33
C LYS A 425 28.82 19.51 17.80
N ASP A 426 27.64 19.15 18.32
CA ASP A 426 27.20 19.54 19.67
C ASP A 426 27.70 18.59 20.77
N GLY A 427 28.35 17.49 20.39
CA GLY A 427 28.86 16.46 21.31
C GLY A 427 27.78 15.63 22.04
N ASN A 428 26.49 15.98 21.88
CA ASN A 428 25.34 15.19 22.35
C ASN A 428 24.70 14.41 21.19
N ILE A 429 23.90 13.39 21.54
CA ILE A 429 23.05 12.64 20.61
C ILE A 429 21.95 13.59 20.08
N PRO A 430 21.75 13.70 18.75
CA PRO A 430 20.74 14.60 18.19
C PRO A 430 19.31 14.13 18.49
N ASP A 431 18.39 15.08 18.63
CA ASP A 431 16.96 14.78 18.76
C ASP A 431 16.31 14.58 17.40
N LEU A 432 16.51 13.38 16.85
CA LEU A 432 15.97 12.96 15.56
C LEU A 432 15.13 11.69 15.70
N PRO A 433 14.15 11.47 14.80
CA PRO A 433 13.34 10.25 14.82
C PRO A 433 14.17 9.01 14.49
N PHE A 434 13.79 7.88 15.08
CA PHE A 434 14.30 6.57 14.71
C PHE A 434 13.44 5.96 13.59
N LEU A 435 14.08 5.39 12.57
CA LEU A 435 13.40 4.69 11.48
C LEU A 435 13.68 3.18 11.58
N ILE A 436 12.63 2.40 11.78
CA ILE A 436 12.69 0.93 11.75
C ILE A 436 12.05 0.47 10.45
N VAL A 437 12.79 -0.29 9.65
CA VAL A 437 12.31 -0.91 8.40
C VAL A 437 12.24 -2.41 8.61
N CYS A 438 11.07 -2.99 8.38
CA CYS A 438 10.85 -4.44 8.47
C CYS A 438 9.96 -4.93 7.32
N PRO A 439 10.01 -6.24 6.98
CA PRO A 439 9.03 -6.87 6.10
C PRO A 439 7.60 -6.63 6.60
N VAL A 440 6.65 -6.46 5.67
CA VAL A 440 5.25 -6.14 5.99
C VAL A 440 4.61 -7.18 6.93
N SER A 441 4.94 -8.46 6.75
CA SER A 441 4.45 -9.56 7.59
C SER A 441 4.91 -9.45 9.05
N LEU A 442 6.04 -8.81 9.33
CA LEU A 442 6.58 -8.63 10.68
C LEU A 442 6.07 -7.36 11.35
N HIS A 443 5.32 -6.50 10.65
CA HIS A 443 4.86 -5.23 11.22
C HIS A 443 4.05 -5.42 12.50
N HIS A 444 3.07 -6.33 12.49
CA HIS A 444 2.25 -6.60 13.68
C HIS A 444 3.09 -7.16 14.83
N GLN A 445 4.09 -7.98 14.54
CA GLN A 445 5.02 -8.48 15.55
C GLN A 445 5.86 -7.34 16.14
N TRP A 446 6.42 -6.46 15.30
CA TRP A 446 7.17 -5.29 15.77
C TRP A 446 6.31 -4.38 16.63
N GLN A 447 5.07 -4.09 16.21
CA GLN A 447 4.16 -3.26 16.98
C GLN A 447 3.85 -3.87 18.35
N ARG A 448 3.50 -5.16 18.39
CA ARG A 448 3.25 -5.87 19.66
C ARG A 448 4.46 -5.86 20.58
N GLU A 449 5.66 -6.12 20.05
CA GLU A 449 6.89 -6.12 20.87
C GLU A 449 7.26 -4.71 21.37
N ILE A 450 7.03 -3.68 20.57
CA ILE A 450 7.20 -2.28 20.98
C ILE A 450 6.25 -1.96 22.16
N GLU A 451 4.98 -2.29 22.01
CA GLU A 451 3.96 -2.09 23.05
C GLU A 451 4.24 -2.94 24.31
N ARG A 452 4.79 -4.15 24.12
CA ARG A 452 5.21 -5.07 25.19
C ARG A 452 6.42 -4.58 25.97
N PHE A 453 7.41 -3.99 25.31
CA PHE A 453 8.66 -3.63 25.97
C PHE A 453 8.68 -2.20 26.48
N LEU A 454 8.12 -1.24 25.73
CA LEU A 454 8.15 0.16 26.09
C LEU A 454 6.92 0.55 26.91
N LYS A 455 7.12 1.45 27.88
CA LYS A 455 6.01 2.08 28.58
C LYS A 455 5.20 2.92 27.59
N ARG A 456 3.88 2.89 27.75
CA ARG A 456 2.96 3.78 27.03
C ARG A 456 3.41 5.24 27.21
N SER A 457 3.33 6.00 26.11
CA SER A 457 3.72 7.43 26.06
C SER A 457 5.21 7.73 26.30
N ALA A 458 6.08 6.72 26.39
CA ALA A 458 7.53 6.96 26.43
C ALA A 458 8.11 7.28 25.04
N PHE A 459 7.49 6.75 23.99
CA PHE A 459 7.83 7.00 22.60
C PHE A 459 6.55 7.15 21.78
N ASP A 460 6.55 8.10 20.84
CA ASP A 460 5.54 8.18 19.80
C ASP A 460 5.91 7.23 18.67
N VAL A 461 5.04 6.25 18.40
CA VAL A 461 5.25 5.25 17.36
C VAL A 461 4.33 5.56 16.19
N LEU A 462 4.93 5.84 15.03
CA LEU A 462 4.21 6.15 13.80
C LEU A 462 4.37 4.98 12.83
N PRO A 463 3.45 4.00 12.80
CA PRO A 463 3.52 2.91 11.85
C PRO A 463 3.30 3.45 10.43
N TYR A 464 4.29 3.22 9.56
CA TYR A 464 4.16 3.46 8.13
C TYR A 464 3.82 2.14 7.42
N LEU A 465 2.59 1.70 7.63
CA LEU A 465 1.98 0.78 6.69
C LEU A 465 1.63 1.64 5.47
N GLN A 466 1.97 1.22 4.25
CA GLN A 466 1.58 1.91 3.01
C GLN A 466 0.05 2.09 2.82
N ARG A 467 -0.75 1.77 3.85
CA ARG A 467 -2.04 2.38 4.18
C ARG A 467 -1.80 3.68 4.96
N LEU A 468 -1.30 4.73 4.30
CA LEU A 468 -1.90 6.03 4.61
C LEU A 468 -3.19 6.03 3.83
#